data_AF-A0A959VSC8-F1
#
_entry.id   AF-A0A959VSC8-F1
#
_cell.length_a   1.000
_cell.length_b   1.000
_cell.length_c   1.000
_cell.angle_alpha   90.00
_cell.angle_beta   90.00
_cell.angle_gamma   90.00
#
_symmetry.space_group_name_H-M   'P 1'
#
loop_
_entity.id
_entity.type
_entity.pdbx_description
1 polymer ?
#
loop_
_entity_poly.entity_id
_entity_poly.type
_entity_poly.pdbx_seq_one_letter_code
_entity_poly.pdbx_strand_id
1 'polypeptide(L)'
;DAVIEAIDNGIKLLVVVTERIPRGDVAEMVEFAEMNDARIIGPNCLGLIVPEVCKMGGIGGPAKDAAKSYKPGVVGVMSRSGGMTTEISSSLSAAGLGVSTAISIGGDPIIGSSYAELMPYFEADEQTKAIVIYSEPGGRMEAQLADWQKEHDSRLPIVAFMAGKFMDDESMKGMNFGHAGTIVEGKEDSAAEKIKRLEAAGIRVVERIDEIPDVVKERISA
;
A
#
# COMPACT_ATOMS: atom_id res chain seq x y z
N ASP A 1 -4.14 11.10 -21.39
CA ASP A 1 -4.33 10.47 -22.71
C ASP A 1 -4.40 8.94 -22.65
N ALA A 2 -3.28 8.20 -22.57
CA ALA A 2 -3.30 6.74 -22.68
C ALA A 2 -4.21 6.01 -21.66
N VAL A 3 -4.31 6.53 -20.43
CA VAL A 3 -5.23 6.00 -19.41
C VAL A 3 -6.69 6.16 -19.82
N ILE A 4 -7.07 7.36 -20.28
CA ILE A 4 -8.43 7.69 -20.72
C ILE A 4 -8.80 6.83 -21.93
N GLU A 5 -7.91 6.75 -22.93
CA GLU A 5 -8.12 5.93 -24.13
C GLU A 5 -8.32 4.44 -23.78
N ALA A 6 -7.53 3.90 -22.85
CA ALA A 6 -7.68 2.51 -22.42
C ALA A 6 -9.03 2.27 -21.72
N ILE A 7 -9.48 3.21 -20.89
CA ILE A 7 -10.77 3.13 -20.19
C ILE A 7 -11.94 3.22 -21.19
N ASP A 8 -11.87 4.14 -22.16
CA ASP A 8 -12.86 4.26 -23.24
C ASP A 8 -13.00 2.98 -24.07
N ASN A 9 -11.91 2.21 -24.19
CA ASN A 9 -11.89 0.92 -24.87
C ASN A 9 -12.22 -0.27 -23.93
N GLY A 10 -12.72 0.00 -22.72
CA GLY A 10 -13.25 -1.01 -21.81
C GLY A 10 -12.22 -1.68 -20.90
N ILE A 11 -10.98 -1.19 -20.83
CA ILE A 11 -10.00 -1.70 -19.86
C ILE A 11 -10.37 -1.22 -18.45
N LYS A 12 -10.60 -2.17 -17.54
CA LYS A 12 -11.07 -1.90 -16.17
C LYS A 12 -10.00 -1.87 -15.10
N LEU A 13 -8.78 -2.33 -15.40
CA LEU A 13 -7.65 -2.28 -14.47
C LEU A 13 -6.43 -1.72 -15.18
N LEU A 14 -5.89 -0.64 -14.63
CA LEU A 14 -4.71 0.04 -15.14
C LEU A 14 -3.63 0.10 -14.07
N VAL A 15 -2.39 -0.18 -14.47
CA VAL A 15 -1.21 -0.03 -13.60
C VAL A 15 -0.37 1.09 -14.18
N VAL A 16 -0.39 2.24 -13.50
CA VAL A 16 0.31 3.46 -13.94
C VAL A 16 1.63 3.56 -13.18
N VAL A 17 2.72 3.17 -13.83
CA VAL A 17 4.06 3.15 -13.22
C VAL A 17 4.76 4.52 -13.24
N THR A 18 4.30 5.42 -14.10
CA THR A 18 4.96 6.70 -14.36
C THR A 18 4.92 7.61 -13.13
N GLU A 19 6.07 8.20 -12.79
CA GLU A 19 6.22 9.26 -11.77
C GLU A 19 6.12 10.64 -12.42
N ARG A 20 5.76 11.67 -11.63
CA ARG A 20 5.77 13.10 -12.03
C ARG A 20 4.80 13.45 -13.14
N ILE A 21 3.66 12.75 -13.17
CA ILE A 21 2.51 13.20 -13.95
C ILE A 21 1.99 14.50 -13.31
N PRO A 22 1.64 15.55 -14.09
CA PRO A 22 1.02 16.74 -13.53
C PRO A 22 -0.22 16.40 -12.69
N ARG A 23 -0.36 17.04 -11.51
CA ARG A 23 -1.43 16.70 -10.56
C ARG A 23 -2.84 16.84 -11.15
N GLY A 24 -3.04 17.80 -12.06
CA GLY A 24 -4.30 17.98 -12.77
C GLY A 24 -4.65 16.75 -13.61
N ASP A 25 -3.71 16.27 -14.40
CA ASP A 25 -3.86 15.07 -15.24
C ASP A 25 -4.08 13.81 -14.38
N VAL A 26 -3.43 13.72 -13.22
CA VAL A 26 -3.66 12.61 -12.26
C VAL A 26 -5.08 12.67 -11.70
N ALA A 27 -5.56 13.85 -11.30
CA ALA A 27 -6.92 14.02 -10.81
C ALA A 27 -7.96 13.67 -11.90
N GLU A 28 -7.75 14.18 -13.11
CA GLU A 28 -8.62 13.90 -14.27
C GLU A 28 -8.68 12.40 -14.56
N MET A 29 -7.54 11.70 -14.62
CA MET A 29 -7.55 10.28 -14.95
C MET A 29 -8.18 9.41 -13.84
N VAL A 30 -8.04 9.80 -12.57
CA VAL A 30 -8.66 9.09 -11.43
C VAL A 30 -10.17 9.29 -11.44
N GLU A 31 -10.65 10.52 -11.60
CA GLU A 31 -12.08 10.83 -11.73
C GLU A 31 -12.69 10.10 -12.93
N PHE A 32 -11.99 10.12 -14.07
CA PHE A 32 -12.44 9.42 -15.27
C PHE A 32 -12.54 7.91 -15.08
N ALA A 33 -11.61 7.30 -14.34
CA ALA A 33 -11.66 5.88 -14.01
C ALA A 33 -12.87 5.54 -13.12
N GLU A 34 -13.13 6.36 -12.09
CA GLU A 34 -14.29 6.18 -11.20
C GLU A 34 -15.61 6.27 -11.96
N MET A 35 -15.78 7.30 -12.80
CA MET A 35 -16.98 7.48 -13.63
C MET A 35 -17.26 6.31 -14.58
N ASN A 36 -16.21 5.54 -14.92
CA ASN A 36 -16.29 4.43 -15.86
C ASN A 36 -16.13 3.06 -15.20
N ASP A 37 -16.25 2.95 -13.87
CA ASP A 37 -16.10 1.68 -13.13
C ASP A 37 -14.76 0.97 -13.49
N ALA A 38 -13.69 1.76 -13.57
CA ALA A 38 -12.34 1.29 -13.80
C ALA A 38 -11.46 1.62 -12.58
N ARG A 39 -10.39 0.84 -12.40
CA ARG A 39 -9.44 1.02 -11.31
C ARG A 39 -8.05 1.35 -11.82
N ILE A 40 -7.41 2.29 -11.14
CA ILE A 40 -6.00 2.63 -11.32
C ILE A 40 -5.20 2.21 -10.08
N ILE A 41 -4.13 1.45 -10.28
CA ILE A 41 -3.04 1.27 -9.32
C ILE A 41 -1.91 2.23 -9.72
N GLY A 42 -1.45 3.05 -8.79
CA GLY A 42 -0.55 4.17 -9.06
C GLY A 42 -1.29 5.52 -9.18
N PRO A 43 -0.68 6.56 -9.77
CA PRO A 43 0.60 6.57 -10.47
C PRO A 43 1.81 6.38 -9.54
N ASN A 44 3.03 6.43 -10.09
CA ASN A 44 4.27 6.31 -9.33
C ASN A 44 4.31 5.04 -8.45
N CYS A 45 4.01 3.91 -9.09
CA CYS A 45 3.99 2.61 -8.43
C CYS A 45 4.88 1.60 -9.14
N LEU A 46 5.22 0.51 -8.46
CA LEU A 46 5.83 -0.65 -9.13
C LEU A 46 4.80 -1.66 -9.64
N GLY A 47 3.52 -1.46 -9.36
CA GLY A 47 2.43 -2.33 -9.76
C GLY A 47 2.08 -3.40 -8.73
N LEU A 48 1.65 -4.57 -9.19
CA LEU A 48 1.12 -5.63 -8.33
C LEU A 48 1.59 -7.03 -8.76
N ILE A 49 1.55 -7.96 -7.82
CA ILE A 49 1.93 -9.35 -8.03
C ILE A 49 1.06 -10.29 -7.19
N VAL A 50 0.58 -11.34 -7.82
CA VAL A 50 0.02 -12.55 -7.19
C VAL A 50 0.99 -13.67 -7.52
N PRO A 51 1.78 -14.18 -6.55
CA PRO A 51 2.82 -15.17 -6.82
C PRO A 51 2.27 -16.36 -7.62
N GLU A 52 3.02 -16.77 -8.65
CA GLU A 52 2.66 -17.86 -9.57
C GLU A 52 1.41 -17.66 -10.44
N VAL A 53 0.70 -16.54 -10.29
CA VAL A 53 -0.51 -16.22 -11.08
C VAL A 53 -0.27 -15.07 -12.03
N CYS A 54 0.12 -13.90 -11.53
CA CYS A 54 0.32 -12.72 -12.37
C CYS A 54 1.32 -11.73 -11.78
N LYS A 55 1.92 -10.93 -12.66
CA LYS A 55 2.79 -9.81 -12.31
C LYS A 55 2.54 -8.68 -13.30
N MET A 56 2.18 -7.51 -12.78
CA MET A 56 1.97 -6.30 -13.58
C MET A 56 2.90 -5.19 -13.08
N GLY A 57 3.66 -4.59 -13.98
CA GLY A 57 4.64 -3.54 -13.66
C GLY A 57 6.04 -4.06 -13.30
N GLY A 58 6.82 -3.17 -12.69
CA GLY A 58 8.23 -3.38 -12.33
C GLY A 58 8.46 -4.07 -10.98
N ILE A 59 7.42 -4.44 -10.26
CA ILE A 59 7.47 -5.03 -8.90
C ILE A 59 8.38 -6.26 -8.84
N GLY A 60 9.38 -6.28 -7.95
CA GLY A 60 10.34 -7.38 -7.85
C GLY A 60 11.30 -7.55 -9.04
N GLY A 61 11.34 -6.61 -9.98
CA GLY A 61 12.25 -6.64 -11.12
C GLY A 61 11.89 -7.70 -12.17
N PRO A 62 12.89 -8.34 -12.82
CA PRO A 62 12.65 -9.45 -13.75
C PRO A 62 11.87 -10.58 -13.09
N ALA A 63 11.02 -11.28 -13.84
CA ALA A 63 10.13 -12.33 -13.29
C ALA A 63 10.88 -13.41 -12.50
N LYS A 64 12.07 -13.82 -12.97
CA LYS A 64 12.95 -14.78 -12.28
C LYS A 64 13.45 -14.30 -10.90
N ASP A 65 13.58 -12.98 -10.73
CA ASP A 65 14.08 -12.37 -9.50
C ASP A 65 12.94 -12.08 -8.53
N ALA A 66 11.75 -11.72 -9.04
CA ALA A 66 10.55 -11.53 -8.22
C ALA A 66 10.23 -12.79 -7.38
N ALA A 67 10.40 -13.99 -7.93
CA ALA A 67 10.18 -15.25 -7.21
C ALA A 67 11.06 -15.43 -5.96
N LYS A 68 12.15 -14.65 -5.80
CA LYS A 68 12.99 -14.67 -4.59
C LYS A 68 12.30 -13.99 -3.40
N SER A 69 11.55 -12.91 -3.67
CA SER A 69 10.90 -12.08 -2.65
C SER A 69 9.41 -12.35 -2.51
N TYR A 70 8.76 -12.88 -3.55
CA TYR A 70 7.32 -13.10 -3.60
C TYR A 70 7.03 -14.60 -3.73
N LYS A 71 7.13 -15.33 -2.62
CA LYS A 71 6.70 -16.74 -2.57
C LYS A 71 5.20 -16.82 -2.29
N PRO A 72 4.46 -17.79 -2.86
CA PRO A 72 3.06 -18.01 -2.51
C PRO A 72 2.86 -18.18 -1.01
N GLY A 73 1.81 -17.56 -0.47
CA GLY A 73 1.51 -17.60 0.96
C GLY A 73 0.18 -16.95 1.29
N VAL A 74 0.05 -16.46 2.53
CA VAL A 74 -1.27 -16.05 3.08
C VAL A 74 -1.37 -14.57 3.42
N VAL A 75 -0.32 -13.79 3.18
CA VAL A 75 -0.25 -12.39 3.62
C VAL A 75 -0.45 -11.44 2.44
N GLY A 76 -1.46 -10.59 2.53
CA GLY A 76 -1.64 -9.46 1.63
C GLY A 76 -0.66 -8.35 1.98
N VAL A 77 -0.07 -7.68 0.98
CA VAL A 77 0.87 -6.57 1.21
C VAL A 77 0.42 -5.35 0.42
N MET A 78 0.31 -4.20 1.07
CA MET A 78 0.08 -2.92 0.41
C MET A 78 1.13 -1.90 0.83
N SER A 79 1.66 -1.12 -0.11
CA SER A 79 2.68 -0.12 0.21
C SER A 79 2.73 1.00 -0.82
N ARG A 80 2.95 2.22 -0.36
CA ARG A 80 3.25 3.36 -1.25
C ARG A 80 4.62 3.21 -1.92
N SER A 81 5.61 2.71 -1.18
CA SER A 81 6.96 2.46 -1.69
C SER A 81 7.07 1.08 -2.33
N GLY A 82 7.46 1.03 -3.60
CA GLY A 82 7.68 -0.23 -4.32
C GLY A 82 8.86 -1.05 -3.78
N GLY A 83 9.94 -0.38 -3.36
CA GLY A 83 11.07 -1.05 -2.70
C GLY A 83 10.65 -1.72 -1.40
N MET A 84 9.86 -1.03 -0.58
CA MET A 84 9.33 -1.55 0.67
C MET A 84 8.30 -2.65 0.49
N THR A 85 7.53 -2.62 -0.62
CA THR A 85 6.68 -3.75 -1.01
C THR A 85 7.50 -5.03 -1.16
N THR A 86 8.67 -4.93 -1.78
CA THR A 86 9.59 -6.05 -2.01
C THR A 86 10.28 -6.50 -0.73
N GLU A 87 10.73 -5.57 0.11
CA GLU A 87 11.41 -5.87 1.37
C GLU A 87 10.49 -6.60 2.36
N ILE A 88 9.27 -6.10 2.55
CA ILE A 88 8.26 -6.72 3.41
C ILE A 88 7.91 -8.12 2.88
N SER A 89 7.66 -8.25 1.58
CA SER A 89 7.34 -9.54 0.95
C SER A 89 8.47 -10.56 1.10
N SER A 90 9.72 -10.10 0.98
CA SER A 90 10.92 -10.91 1.19
C SER A 90 11.02 -11.41 2.63
N SER A 91 10.80 -10.52 3.61
CA SER A 91 10.78 -10.86 5.05
C SER A 91 9.71 -11.93 5.36
N LEU A 92 8.49 -11.74 4.86
CA LEU A 92 7.38 -12.69 5.02
C LEU A 92 7.68 -14.05 4.35
N SER A 93 8.24 -14.02 3.14
CA SER A 93 8.63 -15.23 2.39
C SER A 93 9.76 -16.00 3.08
N ALA A 94 10.73 -15.31 3.68
CA ALA A 94 11.80 -15.92 4.46
C ALA A 94 11.28 -16.56 5.75
N ALA A 95 10.27 -15.96 6.38
CA ALA A 95 9.63 -16.46 7.59
C ALA A 95 8.62 -17.59 7.36
N GLY A 96 8.42 -18.02 6.11
CA GLY A 96 7.51 -19.11 5.72
C GLY A 96 6.02 -18.71 5.63
N LEU A 97 5.70 -17.42 5.71
CA LEU A 97 4.33 -16.91 5.59
C LEU A 97 3.93 -16.70 4.12
N GLY A 98 4.88 -16.25 3.31
CA GLY A 98 4.69 -15.90 1.90
C GLY A 98 3.67 -14.77 1.69
N VAL A 99 3.26 -14.59 0.43
CA VAL A 99 2.40 -13.51 -0.03
C VAL A 99 1.21 -14.08 -0.81
N SER A 100 0.00 -13.60 -0.52
CA SER A 100 -1.18 -13.85 -1.35
C SER A 100 -1.21 -12.88 -2.53
N THR A 101 -1.27 -11.57 -2.23
CA THR A 101 -1.21 -10.48 -3.20
C THR A 101 -0.37 -9.34 -2.64
N ALA A 102 0.55 -8.78 -3.43
CA ALA A 102 1.29 -7.57 -3.08
C ALA A 102 1.01 -6.45 -4.07
N ILE A 103 0.73 -5.24 -3.56
CA ILE A 103 0.37 -4.06 -4.34
C ILE A 103 1.23 -2.88 -3.90
N SER A 104 2.01 -2.34 -4.83
CA SER A 104 2.56 -1.00 -4.71
C SER A 104 1.49 -0.02 -5.17
N ILE A 105 0.91 0.76 -4.26
CA ILE A 105 -0.28 1.59 -4.55
C ILE A 105 0.05 2.94 -5.19
N GLY A 106 1.28 3.43 -4.99
CA GLY A 106 1.73 4.71 -5.53
C GLY A 106 2.31 5.65 -4.47
N GLY A 107 3.35 6.40 -4.85
CA GLY A 107 3.98 7.42 -4.01
C GLY A 107 3.36 8.81 -4.14
N ASP A 108 2.56 9.06 -5.17
CA ASP A 108 2.05 10.40 -5.48
C ASP A 108 1.01 10.89 -4.44
N PRO A 109 0.81 12.22 -4.32
CA PRO A 109 -0.21 12.78 -3.42
C PRO A 109 -1.65 12.40 -3.80
N ILE A 110 -1.89 12.17 -5.09
CA ILE A 110 -3.16 11.67 -5.63
C ILE A 110 -2.84 10.33 -6.29
N ILE A 111 -3.56 9.28 -5.89
CA ILE A 111 -3.45 7.94 -6.45
C ILE A 111 -4.84 7.39 -6.76
N GLY A 112 -4.91 6.38 -7.61
CA GLY A 112 -6.18 5.79 -8.04
C GLY A 112 -6.78 4.74 -7.10
N SER A 113 -6.03 4.25 -6.11
CA SER A 113 -6.54 3.30 -5.11
C SER A 113 -5.76 3.40 -3.81
N SER A 114 -6.44 3.80 -2.76
CA SER A 114 -5.97 3.83 -1.38
C SER A 114 -6.00 2.46 -0.71
N TYR A 115 -5.46 2.36 0.50
CA TYR A 115 -5.56 1.14 1.31
C TYR A 115 -7.01 0.72 1.56
N ALA A 116 -7.87 1.66 1.95
CA ALA A 116 -9.26 1.39 2.28
C ALA A 116 -10.04 0.86 1.06
N GLU A 117 -9.82 1.43 -0.12
CA GLU A 117 -10.51 1.01 -1.36
C GLU A 117 -10.10 -0.39 -1.84
N LEU A 118 -8.93 -0.87 -1.42
CA LEU A 118 -8.45 -2.21 -1.74
C LEU A 118 -8.89 -3.27 -0.72
N MET A 119 -9.35 -2.88 0.47
CA MET A 119 -9.77 -3.81 1.52
C MET A 119 -10.81 -4.84 1.06
N PRO A 120 -11.89 -4.47 0.31
CA PRO A 120 -12.87 -5.45 -0.16
C PRO A 120 -12.27 -6.60 -1.00
N TYR A 121 -11.16 -6.36 -1.69
CA TYR A 121 -10.50 -7.35 -2.54
C TYR A 121 -9.68 -8.35 -1.72
N PHE A 122 -9.00 -7.86 -0.68
CA PHE A 122 -8.33 -8.74 0.27
C PHE A 122 -9.33 -9.54 1.11
N GLU A 123 -10.43 -8.91 1.56
CA GLU A 123 -11.50 -9.59 2.29
C GLU A 123 -12.15 -10.71 1.47
N ALA A 124 -12.32 -10.50 0.16
CA ALA A 124 -12.86 -11.51 -0.75
C ALA A 124 -11.87 -12.64 -1.10
N ASP A 125 -10.57 -12.42 -0.93
CA ASP A 125 -9.55 -13.43 -1.22
C ASP A 125 -9.40 -14.43 -0.07
N GLU A 126 -9.90 -15.66 -0.28
CA GLU A 126 -9.84 -16.75 0.69
C GLU A 126 -8.41 -17.15 1.08
N GLN A 127 -7.42 -16.93 0.20
CA GLN A 127 -6.01 -17.20 0.48
C GLN A 127 -5.44 -16.22 1.52
N THR A 128 -5.92 -14.98 1.50
CA THR A 128 -5.47 -13.94 2.42
C THR A 128 -5.97 -14.22 3.84
N LYS A 129 -5.04 -14.24 4.80
CA LYS A 129 -5.27 -14.45 6.25
C LYS A 129 -4.77 -13.29 7.11
N ALA A 130 -3.94 -12.41 6.59
CA ALA A 130 -3.54 -11.16 7.23
C ALA A 130 -3.12 -10.14 6.17
N ILE A 131 -3.08 -8.86 6.54
CA ILE A 131 -2.60 -7.78 5.69
C ILE A 131 -1.44 -7.06 6.39
N VAL A 132 -0.39 -6.78 5.63
CA VAL A 132 0.69 -5.88 6.04
C VAL A 132 0.65 -4.62 5.20
N ILE A 133 0.65 -3.46 5.85
CA ILE A 133 0.76 -2.16 5.17
C ILE A 133 2.07 -1.46 5.53
N TYR A 134 2.68 -0.79 4.55
CA TYR A 134 3.75 0.18 4.80
C TYR A 134 3.17 1.59 4.87
N SER A 135 3.18 2.18 6.05
CA SER A 135 2.70 3.54 6.28
C SER A 135 3.86 4.54 6.29
N GLU A 136 3.58 5.77 5.87
CA GLU A 136 4.54 6.87 5.92
C GLU A 136 3.84 8.19 6.29
N PRO A 137 4.56 9.21 6.78
CA PRO A 137 3.98 10.53 7.05
C PRO A 137 3.36 11.16 5.80
N GLY A 138 2.35 12.01 5.98
CA GLY A 138 1.71 12.74 4.88
C GLY A 138 0.49 12.04 4.29
N GLY A 139 -0.60 12.78 4.10
CA GLY A 139 -1.80 12.29 3.42
C GLY A 139 -2.71 11.45 4.32
N ARG A 140 -3.86 11.09 3.77
CA ARG A 140 -5.02 10.61 4.55
C ARG A 140 -5.29 9.10 4.44
N MET A 141 -4.48 8.36 3.72
CA MET A 141 -4.76 6.94 3.40
C MET A 141 -4.82 6.05 4.65
N GLU A 142 -3.92 6.24 5.61
CA GLU A 142 -3.93 5.51 6.88
C GLU A 142 -5.15 5.89 7.73
N ALA A 143 -5.58 7.14 7.66
CA ALA A 143 -6.79 7.59 8.35
C ALA A 143 -8.04 6.97 7.74
N GLN A 144 -8.15 6.95 6.40
CA GLN A 144 -9.23 6.28 5.69
C GLN A 144 -9.27 4.78 6.01
N LEU A 145 -8.11 4.12 6.08
CA LEU A 145 -8.05 2.70 6.46
C LEU A 145 -8.50 2.48 7.91
N ALA A 146 -8.06 3.33 8.84
CA ALA A 146 -8.46 3.24 10.24
C ALA A 146 -9.98 3.44 10.42
N ASP A 147 -10.57 4.37 9.67
CA ASP A 147 -12.02 4.60 9.67
C ASP A 147 -12.75 3.40 9.05
N TRP A 148 -12.28 2.91 7.90
CA TRP A 148 -12.83 1.70 7.25
C TRP A 148 -12.80 0.49 8.19
N GLN A 149 -11.68 0.26 8.88
CA GLN A 149 -11.52 -0.85 9.82
C GLN A 149 -12.54 -0.79 10.97
N LYS A 150 -12.80 0.40 11.52
CA LYS A 150 -13.77 0.59 12.60
C LYS A 150 -15.21 0.39 12.14
N GLU A 151 -15.49 0.73 10.89
CA GLU A 151 -16.83 0.61 10.29
C GLU A 151 -17.16 -0.84 9.88
N HIS A 152 -16.17 -1.60 9.43
CA HIS A 152 -16.40 -2.91 8.80
C HIS A 152 -15.97 -4.10 9.65
N ASP A 153 -15.11 -3.90 10.65
CA ASP A 153 -14.55 -4.97 11.49
C ASP A 153 -13.96 -6.13 10.65
N SER A 154 -12.93 -5.80 9.86
CA SER A 154 -12.22 -6.70 8.95
C SER A 154 -11.98 -8.09 9.56
N ARG A 155 -12.26 -9.16 8.80
CA ARG A 155 -11.86 -10.52 9.21
C ARG A 155 -10.34 -10.66 9.21
N LEU A 156 -9.65 -9.84 8.40
CA LEU A 156 -8.20 -9.88 8.23
C LEU A 156 -7.53 -9.00 9.28
N PRO A 157 -6.67 -9.55 10.16
CA PRO A 157 -5.82 -8.73 11.00
C PRO A 157 -4.86 -7.91 10.14
N ILE A 158 -4.78 -6.61 10.45
CA ILE A 158 -3.90 -5.67 9.77
C ILE A 158 -2.70 -5.35 10.69
N VAL A 159 -1.50 -5.44 10.11
CA VAL A 159 -0.25 -5.02 10.72
C VAL A 159 0.33 -3.88 9.88
N ALA A 160 0.68 -2.77 10.52
CA ALA A 160 1.25 -1.61 9.87
C ALA A 160 2.72 -1.44 10.28
N PHE A 161 3.60 -1.20 9.33
CA PHE A 161 4.91 -0.60 9.61
C PHE A 161 4.79 0.91 9.46
N MET A 162 5.29 1.70 10.42
CA MET A 162 5.33 3.16 10.28
C MET A 162 6.76 3.65 10.02
N ALA A 163 6.99 4.15 8.81
CA ALA A 163 8.23 4.82 8.44
C ALA A 163 8.30 6.26 8.97
N GLY A 164 9.47 6.88 8.86
CA GLY A 164 9.58 8.34 8.98
C GLY A 164 9.30 8.92 10.36
N LYS A 165 9.28 8.13 11.44
CA LYS A 165 9.08 8.63 12.82
C LYS A 165 10.04 9.77 13.20
N PHE A 166 11.26 9.73 12.65
CA PHE A 166 12.26 10.78 12.86
C PHE A 166 11.85 12.14 12.27
N MET A 167 10.89 12.19 11.35
CA MET A 167 10.40 13.44 10.74
C MET A 167 9.57 14.28 11.72
N ASP A 168 9.09 13.69 12.82
CA ASP A 168 8.39 14.42 13.87
C ASP A 168 9.35 15.26 14.74
N ASP A 169 10.66 15.10 14.57
CA ASP A 169 11.68 15.93 15.22
C ASP A 169 11.64 17.36 14.66
N GLU A 170 11.59 18.37 15.54
CA GLU A 170 11.57 19.79 15.19
C GLU A 170 12.73 20.20 14.27
N SER A 171 13.90 19.59 14.42
CA SER A 171 15.08 19.85 13.58
C SER A 171 14.91 19.35 12.14
N MET A 172 13.91 18.49 11.89
CA MET A 172 13.60 17.91 10.59
C MET A 172 12.47 18.65 9.86
N LYS A 173 11.86 19.68 10.47
CA LYS A 173 10.76 20.45 9.88
C LYS A 173 11.17 21.14 8.57
N GLY A 174 10.34 20.97 7.54
CA GLY A 174 10.55 21.55 6.22
C GLY A 174 11.52 20.77 5.31
N MET A 175 12.07 19.65 5.79
CA MET A 175 12.87 18.76 4.94
C MET A 175 12.01 17.81 4.11
N ASN A 176 12.39 17.65 2.85
CA ASN A 176 11.69 16.79 1.90
C ASN A 176 12.32 15.39 1.83
N PHE A 177 11.63 14.39 2.39
CA PHE A 177 12.02 12.98 2.30
C PHE A 177 11.15 12.25 1.25
N GLY A 178 11.44 12.49 -0.04
CA GLY A 178 10.72 11.86 -1.14
C GLY A 178 9.21 12.13 -1.13
N HIS A 179 8.41 11.06 -1.17
CA HIS A 179 6.95 11.14 -1.16
C HIS A 179 6.39 11.70 0.16
N ALA A 180 6.97 11.31 1.31
CA ALA A 180 6.49 11.71 2.62
C ALA A 180 6.62 13.23 2.84
N GLY A 181 7.78 13.81 2.50
CA GLY A 181 8.01 15.26 2.69
C GLY A 181 7.10 16.17 1.87
N THR A 182 6.55 15.67 0.76
CA THR A 182 5.72 16.47 -0.15
C THR A 182 4.25 16.58 0.33
N ILE A 183 3.83 15.82 1.34
CA ILE A 183 2.40 15.60 1.66
C ILE A 183 2.09 15.88 3.14
N VAL A 184 3.08 16.18 3.99
CA VAL A 184 2.82 16.56 5.38
C VAL A 184 2.38 18.03 5.43
N GLU A 185 1.08 18.28 5.57
CA GLU A 185 0.49 19.63 5.59
C GLU A 185 0.05 20.07 7.01
N GLY A 186 -0.07 19.12 7.94
CA GLY A 186 -0.45 19.42 9.32
C GLY A 186 -0.08 18.35 10.35
N LYS A 187 -0.46 18.59 11.62
CA LYS A 187 -0.20 17.64 12.72
C LYS A 187 -0.86 16.27 12.49
N GLU A 188 -2.01 16.26 11.83
CA GLU A 188 -2.75 15.02 11.53
C GLU A 188 -1.99 14.09 10.57
N ASP A 189 -1.02 14.63 9.83
CA ASP A 189 -0.19 13.88 8.88
C ASP A 189 1.13 13.37 9.49
N SER A 190 1.40 13.68 10.77
CA SER A 190 2.59 13.24 11.49
C SER A 190 2.63 11.73 11.70
N ALA A 191 3.83 11.16 11.85
CA ALA A 191 3.95 9.73 12.12
C ALA A 191 3.24 9.37 13.43
N ALA A 192 3.44 10.16 14.49
CA ALA A 192 2.82 9.94 15.80
C ALA A 192 1.29 9.89 15.76
N GLU A 193 0.63 10.85 15.09
CA GLU A 193 -0.84 10.86 15.01
C GLU A 193 -1.38 9.72 14.14
N LYS A 194 -0.68 9.36 13.06
CA LYS A 194 -1.06 8.19 12.25
C LYS A 194 -0.96 6.88 13.04
N ILE A 195 0.13 6.69 13.81
CA ILE A 195 0.29 5.51 14.68
C ILE A 195 -0.89 5.42 15.64
N LYS A 196 -1.16 6.51 16.37
CA LYS A 196 -2.24 6.56 17.35
C LYS A 196 -3.60 6.25 16.73
N ARG A 197 -3.86 6.75 15.51
CA ARG A 197 -5.12 6.50 14.80
C ARG A 197 -5.27 5.04 14.37
N LEU A 198 -4.20 4.45 13.82
CA LEU A 198 -4.16 3.03 13.43
C LEU A 198 -4.35 2.14 14.66
N GLU A 199 -3.63 2.40 15.76
CA GLU A 199 -3.76 1.63 17.00
C GLU A 199 -5.16 1.75 17.61
N ALA A 200 -5.77 2.94 17.56
CA ALA A 200 -7.15 3.15 17.99
C ALA A 200 -8.19 2.42 17.10
N ALA A 201 -7.81 1.97 15.91
CA ALA A 201 -8.62 1.11 15.04
C ALA A 201 -8.30 -0.39 15.22
N GLY A 202 -7.44 -0.77 16.18
CA GLY A 202 -7.02 -2.16 16.39
C GLY A 202 -5.94 -2.65 15.42
N ILE A 203 -5.35 -1.75 14.61
CA ILE A 203 -4.27 -2.07 13.69
C ILE A 203 -2.95 -2.03 14.46
N ARG A 204 -2.24 -3.15 14.48
CA ARG A 204 -0.97 -3.23 15.22
C ARG A 204 0.13 -2.52 14.44
N VAL A 205 0.74 -1.50 15.02
CA VAL A 205 1.87 -0.81 14.41
C VAL A 205 3.20 -1.35 14.93
N VAL A 206 4.12 -1.68 14.03
CA VAL A 206 5.50 -2.10 14.33
C VAL A 206 6.50 -1.04 13.90
N GLU A 207 7.67 -1.05 14.54
CA GLU A 207 8.73 -0.06 14.28
C GLU A 207 9.83 -0.61 13.38
N ARG A 208 9.94 -1.94 13.29
CA ARG A 208 10.95 -2.59 12.48
C ARG A 208 10.34 -3.64 11.57
N ILE A 209 10.90 -3.77 10.37
CA ILE A 209 10.42 -4.71 9.35
C ILE A 209 10.62 -6.17 9.78
N ASP A 210 11.66 -6.46 10.56
CA ASP A 210 11.96 -7.80 11.05
C ASP A 210 10.98 -8.28 12.14
N GLU A 211 10.21 -7.37 12.75
CA GLU A 211 9.14 -7.72 13.70
C GLU A 211 7.85 -8.17 12.98
N ILE A 212 7.65 -7.76 11.72
CA ILE A 212 6.40 -8.00 10.97
C ILE A 212 6.02 -9.49 10.97
N PRO A 213 6.91 -10.45 10.63
CA PRO A 213 6.50 -11.83 10.50
C PRO A 213 6.00 -12.45 11.81
N ASP A 214 6.62 -12.11 12.94
CA ASP A 214 6.24 -12.66 14.24
C ASP A 214 4.89 -12.09 14.70
N VAL A 215 4.68 -10.78 14.51
CA VAL A 215 3.40 -10.13 14.80
C VAL A 215 2.28 -10.67 13.89
N VAL A 216 2.55 -10.93 12.62
CA VAL A 216 1.57 -11.55 11.71
C VAL A 216 1.19 -12.95 12.19
N LYS A 217 2.17 -13.79 12.60
CA LYS A 217 1.90 -15.14 13.13
C LYS A 217 1.02 -15.11 14.38
N GLU A 218 1.32 -14.20 15.30
CA GLU A 218 0.52 -13.97 16.50
C GLU A 218 -0.93 -13.62 16.14
N ARG A 219 -1.11 -12.64 15.23
CA ARG A 219 -2.44 -12.10 14.89
C ARG A 219 -3.30 -13.07 14.08
N ILE A 220 -2.70 -13.95 13.26
CA ILE A 220 -3.44 -15.01 12.55
C ILE A 220 -3.92 -16.10 13.52
N SER A 221 -3.23 -16.29 14.64
CA SER A 221 -3.51 -17.39 15.59
C SER A 221 -4.45 -17.01 16.73
N ALA A 222 -4.80 -15.72 16.87
CA ALA A 222 -5.66 -15.17 17.91
C ALA A 222 -7.14 -15.24 17.54
#